data_AF-A0A7X6Y3I8-F1
#
_entry.id   AF-A0A7X6Y3I8-F1
#
_cell.length_a   1.000
_cell.length_b   1.000
_cell.length_c   1.000
_cell.angle_alpha   90.00
_cell.angle_beta   90.00
_cell.angle_gamma   90.00
#
_symmetry.space_group_name_H-M   'P 1'
#
loop_
_entity.id
_entity.type
_entity.pdbx_description
1 polymer ?
#
loop_
_entity_poly.entity_id
_entity_poly.type
_entity_poly.pdbx_seq_one_letter_code
_entity_poly.pdbx_strand_id
1 'polypeptide(L)'
;LCTDIIHQHPIVDFAAIGATSGIDFHKFCYSVSRLDGGVFLNFGSAVIGPEVFLKALSIARNLGYPTFNITTANFDLVDLGDYRTRIGYDDPHYYYRPRKNIVNRPTSRGGKGWHFCGDHRLTIPSLYRRLIDRLPESCSVEK
;
A
#
# COMPACT_ATOMS: atom_id res chain seq x y z
N LEU A 1 -11.51 2.23 9.25
CA LEU A 1 -12.99 2.25 9.21
C LEU A 1 -13.58 0.99 9.84
N CYS A 2 -13.46 -0.21 9.27
CA CYS A 2 -14.13 -1.42 9.81
C CYS A 2 -13.79 -1.79 11.29
N THR A 3 -12.58 -1.52 11.77
CA THR A 3 -12.11 -1.93 13.11
C THR A 3 -12.25 -0.87 14.19
N ASP A 4 -13.09 0.16 13.97
CA ASP A 4 -13.25 1.26 14.91
C ASP A 4 -14.24 0.90 16.03
N ILE A 5 -13.99 1.42 17.24
CA ILE A 5 -14.82 1.17 18.43
C ILE A 5 -16.18 1.87 18.30
N ILE A 6 -16.27 2.96 17.53
CA ILE A 6 -17.52 3.71 17.35
C ILE A 6 -18.68 2.87 16.79
N HIS A 7 -18.38 1.73 16.14
CA HIS A 7 -19.38 0.80 15.63
C HIS A 7 -20.21 0.11 16.72
N GLN A 8 -19.72 0.11 17.97
CA GLN A 8 -20.43 -0.47 19.10
C GLN A 8 -21.36 0.54 19.79
N HIS A 9 -21.29 1.82 19.42
CA HIS A 9 -22.11 2.86 20.05
C HIS A 9 -23.55 2.83 19.49
N PRO A 10 -24.60 2.94 20.31
CA PRO A 10 -26.00 2.84 19.87
C PRO A 10 -26.46 3.94 18.90
N ILE A 11 -25.70 5.02 18.74
CA ILE A 11 -26.01 6.12 17.80
C ILE A 11 -25.38 5.91 16.43
N VAL A 12 -24.65 4.82 16.23
CA VAL A 12 -23.93 4.56 14.98
C VAL A 12 -24.92 4.47 13.81
N ASP A 13 -24.59 5.18 12.74
CA ASP A 13 -25.30 5.06 11.46
C ASP A 13 -24.45 4.27 10.48
N PHE A 14 -24.80 2.99 10.30
CA PHE A 14 -24.10 2.11 9.36
C PHE A 14 -24.34 2.49 7.89
N ALA A 15 -25.47 3.13 7.57
CA ALA A 15 -25.74 3.59 6.21
C ALA A 15 -24.81 4.76 5.86
N ALA A 16 -24.64 5.72 6.77
CA ALA A 16 -23.71 6.83 6.60
C ALA A 16 -22.26 6.33 6.46
N ILE A 17 -21.82 5.41 7.33
CA ILE A 17 -20.46 4.84 7.31
C ILE A 17 -20.21 4.05 6.00
N GLY A 18 -21.20 3.26 5.56
CA GLY A 18 -21.10 2.52 4.30
C GLY A 18 -21.01 3.45 3.09
N ALA A 19 -21.84 4.48 3.05
CA ALA A 19 -21.84 5.46 1.98
C ALA A 19 -20.51 6.22 1.88
N THR A 20 -19.98 6.72 3.00
CA THR A 20 -18.70 7.43 3.02
C THR A 20 -17.53 6.52 2.67
N SER A 21 -17.50 5.30 3.21
CA SER A 21 -16.48 4.29 2.88
C SER A 21 -16.48 3.96 1.38
N GLY A 22 -17.67 3.86 0.76
CA GLY A 22 -17.81 3.63 -0.67
C GLY A 22 -17.24 4.77 -1.51
N ILE A 23 -17.55 6.01 -1.14
CA ILE A 23 -17.01 7.22 -1.80
C ILE A 23 -15.48 7.25 -1.70
N ASP A 24 -14.93 6.97 -0.52
CA ASP A 24 -13.49 6.95 -0.29
C ASP A 24 -12.81 5.84 -1.10
N PHE A 25 -13.42 4.66 -1.18
CA PHE A 25 -12.90 3.57 -2.01
C PHE A 25 -12.92 3.93 -3.50
N HIS A 26 -13.96 4.60 -3.99
CA HIS A 26 -14.01 5.08 -5.37
C HIS A 26 -12.89 6.08 -5.66
N LYS A 27 -12.65 7.05 -4.77
CA LYS A 27 -11.54 8.00 -4.90
C LYS A 27 -10.19 7.29 -4.87
N PHE A 28 -10.03 6.30 -4.00
CA PHE A 28 -8.81 5.49 -3.93
C PHE A 28 -8.56 4.71 -5.23
N CYS A 29 -9.60 4.07 -5.80
CA CYS A 29 -9.52 3.42 -7.11
C CYS A 29 -9.11 4.39 -8.23
N TYR A 30 -9.63 5.62 -8.21
CA TYR A 30 -9.23 6.66 -9.15
C TYR A 30 -7.75 7.07 -9.01
N SER A 31 -7.23 7.17 -7.79
CA SER A 31 -5.80 7.41 -7.58
C SER A 31 -4.95 6.23 -8.06
N VAL A 32 -5.39 4.99 -7.81
CA VAL A 32 -4.68 3.77 -8.25
C VAL A 32 -4.70 3.62 -9.77
N SER A 33 -5.75 4.06 -10.46
CA SER A 33 -5.80 3.98 -11.93
C SER A 33 -4.77 4.86 -12.63
N ARG A 34 -4.20 5.84 -11.92
CA ARG A 34 -3.15 6.76 -12.40
C ARG A 34 -1.76 6.40 -11.87
N LEU A 35 -1.60 5.21 -11.29
CA LEU A 35 -0.36 4.78 -10.63
C LEU A 35 0.71 4.26 -11.60
N ASP A 36 0.50 4.26 -12.92
CA ASP A 36 1.53 3.81 -13.87
C ASP A 36 2.79 4.68 -13.79
N GLY A 37 3.96 4.04 -13.69
CA GLY A 37 5.22 4.71 -13.42
C GLY A 37 5.33 5.29 -12.00
N GLY A 38 4.29 5.15 -11.18
CA GLY A 38 4.21 5.65 -9.82
C GLY A 38 4.75 4.68 -8.77
N VAL A 39 4.72 5.15 -7.53
CA VAL A 39 5.20 4.41 -6.37
C VAL A 39 4.09 4.30 -5.33
N PHE A 40 3.87 3.09 -4.81
CA PHE A 40 2.98 2.85 -3.67
C PHE A 40 3.80 2.39 -2.47
N LEU A 41 3.72 3.13 -1.37
CA LEU A 41 4.43 2.85 -0.13
C LEU A 41 3.42 2.46 0.96
N ASN A 42 3.55 1.25 1.50
CA ASN A 42 2.75 0.78 2.62
C ASN A 42 3.52 0.96 3.93
N PHE A 43 2.97 1.76 4.84
CA PHE A 43 3.52 1.97 6.18
C PHE A 43 2.53 1.44 7.22
N GLY A 44 2.94 0.42 7.97
CA GLY A 44 2.24 -0.03 9.19
C GLY A 44 0.89 -0.70 9.00
N SER A 45 0.41 -0.89 7.76
CA SER A 45 -0.84 -1.60 7.51
C SER A 45 -0.58 -3.06 7.13
N ALA A 46 -0.85 -3.98 8.07
CA ALA A 46 -0.65 -5.41 7.84
C ALA A 46 -1.83 -6.08 7.09
N VAL A 47 -3.04 -5.52 7.15
CA VAL A 47 -4.26 -6.16 6.62
C VAL A 47 -5.02 -5.25 5.67
N ILE A 48 -5.58 -4.13 6.18
CA ILE A 48 -6.50 -3.29 5.39
C ILE A 48 -5.82 -2.67 4.17
N GLY A 49 -4.66 -2.04 4.33
CA GLY A 49 -3.92 -1.41 3.23
C GLY A 49 -3.64 -2.39 2.08
N PRO A 50 -2.98 -3.53 2.35
CA PRO A 50 -2.74 -4.57 1.34
C PRO A 50 -4.00 -5.10 0.66
N GLU A 51 -5.06 -5.31 1.43
CA GLU A 51 -6.31 -5.87 0.92
C GLU A 51 -7.14 -4.90 0.08
N VAL A 52 -7.18 -3.63 0.46
CA VAL A 52 -7.88 -2.57 -0.27
C VAL A 52 -7.09 -2.22 -1.54
N PHE A 53 -5.76 -2.10 -1.43
CA PHE A 53 -4.89 -1.83 -2.57
C PHE A 53 -5.02 -2.88 -3.67
N LEU A 54 -4.97 -4.17 -3.33
CA LEU A 54 -5.05 -5.23 -4.33
C LEU A 54 -6.41 -5.24 -5.04
N LYS A 55 -7.51 -4.94 -4.32
CA LYS A 55 -8.85 -4.84 -4.91
C LYS A 55 -8.96 -3.64 -5.85
N ALA A 56 -8.49 -2.47 -5.42
CA ALA A 56 -8.47 -1.26 -6.25
C ALA A 56 -7.62 -1.44 -7.51
N LEU A 57 -6.44 -2.05 -7.38
CA LEU A 57 -5.56 -2.35 -8.52
C LEU A 57 -6.20 -3.34 -9.50
N SER A 58 -6.91 -4.34 -8.98
CA SER A 58 -7.64 -5.30 -9.82
C SER A 58 -8.76 -4.61 -10.60
N ILE A 59 -9.51 -3.70 -9.97
CA ILE A 59 -10.54 -2.89 -10.63
C ILE A 59 -9.93 -2.00 -11.72
N ALA A 60 -8.85 -1.27 -11.40
CA ALA A 60 -8.18 -0.40 -12.37
C ALA A 60 -7.70 -1.19 -13.61
N ARG A 61 -7.12 -2.37 -13.41
CA ARG A 61 -6.68 -3.25 -14.50
C ARG A 61 -7.85 -3.80 -15.33
N ASN A 62 -8.93 -4.20 -14.66
CA ASN A 62 -10.13 -4.71 -15.34
C ASN A 62 -10.81 -3.64 -16.20
N LEU A 63 -10.73 -2.37 -15.81
CA LEU A 63 -11.23 -1.24 -16.59
C LEU A 63 -10.28 -0.77 -17.70
N GLY A 64 -9.13 -1.44 -17.88
CA GLY A 64 -8.19 -1.18 -18.97
C GLY A 64 -7.16 -0.08 -18.70
N TYR A 65 -7.02 0.40 -17.46
CA TYR A 65 -6.01 1.40 -17.13
C TYR A 65 -4.59 0.79 -17.14
N PRO A 66 -3.59 1.48 -17.72
CA PRO A 66 -2.20 1.02 -17.69
C PRO A 66 -1.71 1.13 -16.24
N THR A 67 -1.68 0.02 -15.51
CA THR A 67 -1.20 -0.02 -14.11
C THR A 67 -0.29 -1.23 -13.94
N PHE A 68 0.66 -1.33 -14.86
CA PHE A 68 1.57 -2.47 -14.99
C PHE A 68 2.96 -2.12 -14.51
N ASN A 69 3.43 -0.88 -14.73
CA ASN A 69 4.75 -0.44 -14.31
C ASN A 69 4.69 0.29 -12.97
N ILE A 70 4.42 -0.45 -11.90
CA ILE A 70 4.31 0.13 -10.55
C ILE A 70 5.47 -0.31 -9.66
N THR A 71 5.97 0.62 -8.85
CA THR A 71 6.92 0.27 -7.78
C THR A 71 6.18 0.21 -6.46
N THR A 72 6.24 -0.92 -5.76
CA THR A 72 5.62 -1.07 -4.45
C THR A 72 6.70 -1.25 -3.38
N ALA A 73 6.50 -0.67 -2.21
CA ALA A 73 7.35 -0.89 -1.06
C ALA A 73 6.52 -1.11 0.21
N ASN A 74 6.91 -2.10 1.01
CA ASN A 74 6.32 -2.36 2.31
C ASN A 74 7.33 -2.07 3.42
N PHE A 75 6.96 -1.21 4.37
CA PHE A 75 7.75 -0.89 5.56
C PHE A 75 7.09 -1.50 6.79
N ASP A 76 7.75 -2.47 7.40
CA ASP A 76 7.29 -3.13 8.62
C ASP A 76 8.48 -3.54 9.51
N LEU A 77 8.21 -3.95 10.75
CA LEU A 77 9.18 -4.52 11.68
C LEU A 77 9.40 -6.03 11.47
N VAL A 78 8.48 -6.69 10.76
CA VAL A 78 8.55 -8.13 10.49
C VAL A 78 9.68 -8.42 9.50
N ASP A 79 10.68 -9.19 9.93
CA ASP A 79 11.74 -9.66 9.05
C ASP A 79 11.26 -10.83 8.20
N LEU A 80 11.18 -10.62 6.89
CA LEU A 80 10.75 -11.62 5.91
C LEU A 80 11.91 -12.38 5.25
N GLY A 81 13.17 -12.07 5.60
CA GLY A 81 14.36 -12.61 4.96
C GLY A 81 14.32 -12.45 3.44
N ASP A 82 14.49 -13.54 2.70
CA ASP A 82 14.23 -13.54 1.26
C ASP A 82 12.72 -13.55 0.98
N TYR A 83 12.16 -12.34 0.85
CA TYR A 83 10.74 -12.12 0.58
C TYR A 83 10.28 -12.48 -0.84
N ARG A 84 11.22 -12.77 -1.76
CA ARG A 84 10.93 -13.17 -3.15
C ARG A 84 10.71 -14.67 -3.30
N THR A 85 11.29 -15.46 -2.40
CA THR A 85 11.14 -16.92 -2.43
C THR A 85 9.72 -17.36 -2.08
N ARG A 86 9.26 -18.42 -2.76
CA ARG A 86 7.98 -19.08 -2.44
C ARG A 86 8.15 -19.85 -1.14
N ILE A 87 7.18 -19.68 -0.25
CA ILE A 87 7.15 -20.33 1.06
C ILE A 87 5.96 -21.28 1.10
N GLY A 88 6.14 -22.45 1.72
CA GLY A 88 5.11 -23.45 1.99
C GLY A 88 4.12 -23.01 3.07
N TYR A 89 3.12 -23.86 3.35
CA TYR A 89 2.10 -23.59 4.37
C TYR A 89 2.60 -23.76 5.81
N ASP A 90 3.71 -24.47 5.98
CA ASP A 90 4.32 -24.79 7.27
C ASP A 90 5.07 -23.60 7.90
N ASP A 91 5.31 -22.55 7.13
CA ASP A 91 6.01 -21.35 7.58
C ASP A 91 5.00 -20.25 8.00
N PRO A 92 5.11 -19.70 9.21
CA PRO A 92 4.24 -18.62 9.69
C PRO A 92 4.18 -17.38 8.77
N HIS A 93 5.26 -17.05 8.07
CA HIS A 93 5.31 -15.92 7.13
C HIS A 93 4.39 -16.10 5.93
N TYR A 94 3.89 -17.31 5.67
CA TYR A 94 2.88 -17.56 4.65
C TYR A 94 1.61 -16.70 4.86
N TYR A 95 1.24 -16.45 6.12
CA TYR A 95 0.01 -15.74 6.49
C TYR A 95 0.18 -14.22 6.52
N TYR A 96 1.41 -13.73 6.42
CA TYR A 96 1.69 -12.29 6.39
C TYR A 96 1.29 -11.70 5.03
N ARG A 97 0.09 -11.09 5.00
CA ARG A 97 -0.57 -10.58 3.79
C ARG A 97 0.27 -9.58 2.99
N PRO A 98 1.03 -8.64 3.59
CA PRO A 98 1.77 -7.65 2.82
C PRO A 98 2.85 -8.26 1.90
N ARG A 99 3.47 -9.39 2.30
CA ARG A 99 4.41 -10.14 1.44
C ARG A 99 3.77 -10.50 0.09
N LYS A 100 2.54 -11.01 0.10
CA LYS A 100 1.84 -11.41 -1.13
C LYS A 100 1.19 -10.22 -1.83
N ASN A 101 0.44 -9.42 -1.08
CA ASN A 101 -0.48 -8.43 -1.66
C ASN A 101 0.16 -7.09 -2.01
N ILE A 102 1.30 -6.74 -1.41
CA ILE A 102 2.05 -5.51 -1.74
C ILE A 102 3.28 -5.84 -2.59
N VAL A 103 4.05 -6.86 -2.19
CA VAL A 103 5.37 -7.09 -2.78
C VAL A 103 5.29 -7.97 -4.03
N ASN A 104 4.54 -9.08 -4.00
CA ASN A 104 4.63 -10.10 -5.07
C ASN A 104 3.50 -10.04 -6.12
N ARG A 105 2.24 -9.83 -5.70
CA ARG A 105 1.08 -9.85 -6.60
C ARG A 105 0.93 -8.60 -7.47
N PRO A 106 1.13 -7.37 -6.97
CA PRO A 106 1.00 -6.18 -7.79
C PRO A 106 2.02 -6.15 -8.93
N THR A 107 3.22 -6.67 -8.69
CA THR A 107 4.34 -6.56 -9.61
C THR A 107 4.55 -7.79 -10.50
N SER A 108 3.64 -8.77 -10.43
CA SER A 108 3.74 -10.01 -11.22
C SER A 108 3.57 -9.79 -12.72
N ARG A 109 2.91 -8.70 -13.12
CA ARG A 109 2.67 -8.32 -14.52
C ARG A 109 3.56 -7.15 -15.00
N GLY A 110 4.53 -6.74 -14.19
CA GLY A 110 5.41 -5.59 -14.44
C GLY A 110 5.76 -4.84 -13.14
N GLY A 111 6.87 -4.08 -13.13
CA GLY A 111 7.28 -3.28 -11.97
C GLY A 111 8.17 -3.99 -10.94
N LYS A 112 8.35 -3.37 -9.76
CA LYS A 112 9.28 -3.86 -8.72
C LYS A 112 8.69 -3.74 -7.32
N GLY A 113 8.72 -4.84 -6.57
CA GLY A 113 8.27 -4.91 -5.19
C GLY A 113 9.46 -4.93 -4.22
N TRP A 114 9.35 -4.15 -3.15
CA TRP A 114 10.37 -4.03 -2.10
C TRP A 114 9.76 -4.25 -0.73
N HIS A 115 10.55 -4.81 0.17
CA HIS A 115 10.22 -4.91 1.59
C HIS A 115 11.40 -4.37 2.39
N PHE A 116 11.11 -3.45 3.30
CA PHE A 116 12.06 -2.83 4.21
C PHE A 116 11.67 -3.20 5.63
N CYS A 117 12.59 -3.89 6.31
CA CYS A 117 12.47 -4.21 7.73
C CYS A 117 13.10 -3.08 8.56
N GLY A 118 12.32 -2.42 9.42
CA GLY A 118 12.84 -1.39 10.33
C GLY A 118 11.78 -0.45 10.91
N ASP A 119 12.15 0.23 12.00
CA ASP A 119 11.28 1.20 12.69
C ASP A 119 10.95 2.40 11.78
N HIS A 120 9.67 2.77 11.71
CA HIS A 120 9.18 3.94 10.97
C HIS A 120 9.80 5.25 11.43
N ARG A 121 10.18 5.35 12.72
CA ARG A 121 10.90 6.50 13.29
C ARG A 121 12.26 6.72 12.63
N LEU A 122 12.87 5.66 12.09
CA LEU A 122 14.16 5.74 11.40
C LEU A 122 13.98 5.73 9.88
N THR A 123 13.11 4.85 9.37
CA THR A 123 12.94 4.63 7.93
C THR A 123 12.27 5.82 7.24
N ILE A 124 11.28 6.47 7.85
CA ILE A 124 10.59 7.63 7.25
C ILE A 124 11.54 8.83 7.13
N PRO A 125 12.24 9.30 8.19
CA PRO A 125 13.17 10.42 8.05
C PRO A 125 14.34 10.12 7.12
N SER A 126 14.83 8.86 7.13
CA SER A 126 15.93 8.44 6.24
C SER A 126 15.51 8.44 4.78
N LEU A 127 14.29 7.97 4.48
CA LEU A 127 13.73 8.02 3.13
C LEU A 127 13.55 9.47 2.67
N TYR A 128 12.96 10.31 3.52
CA TYR A 128 12.77 11.72 3.23
C TYR A 128 14.09 12.42 2.91
N ARG A 129 15.12 12.26 3.76
CA ARG A 129 16.43 12.86 3.55
C ARG A 129 17.06 12.43 2.23
N ARG A 130 17.05 11.13 1.93
CA ARG A 130 17.58 10.59 0.66
C ARG A 130 16.79 11.05 -0.57
N LEU A 131 15.50 11.32 -0.43
CA LEU A 131 14.68 11.89 -1.50
C LEU A 131 15.05 13.34 -1.76
N ILE A 132 15.15 14.16 -0.72
CA ILE A 132 15.55 15.57 -0.83
C ILE A 132 16.96 15.69 -1.44
N ASP A 133 17.92 14.88 -0.97
CA ASP A 133 19.30 14.90 -1.49
C ASP A 133 19.39 14.50 -2.97
N ARG A 134 18.41 13.77 -3.50
CA ARG A 134 18.37 13.30 -4.90
C ARG A 134 17.42 14.08 -5.80
N LEU A 135 16.60 14.95 -5.22
CA LEU A 135 15.76 15.84 -6.00
C LEU A 135 16.66 16.95 -6.57
N PRO A 136 16.70 17.14 -7.90
CA PRO A 136 17.40 18.26 -8.49
C PRO A 136 16.79 19.57 -7.96
N GLU A 137 17.62 20.56 -7.60
CA GLU A 137 17.21 21.92 -7.21
C GLU A 137 16.37 22.58 -8.31
N SER A 138 15.07 22.27 -8.35
CA SER A 138 14.13 22.79 -9.34
C SER A 138 12.72 22.85 -8.76
N CYS A 139 12.62 23.33 -7.52
CA CYS A 139 11.39 23.96 -7.05
C CYS A 139 11.72 24.83 -5.85
N SER A 140 12.21 26.03 -6.13
CA SER A 140 12.07 27.16 -5.21
C SER A 140 10.57 27.37 -5.00
N VAL A 141 10.02 26.84 -3.91
CA VAL A 141 8.72 27.31 -3.43
C VAL A 141 8.98 28.72 -2.90
N GLU A 142 8.55 29.70 -3.69
CA GLU A 142 8.53 31.11 -3.34
C GLU A 142 7.81 31.28 -1.99
N LYS A 143 8.39 32.12 -1.13
CA LYS A 143 7.96 32.39 0.24
C LYS A 143 6.57 33.02 0.31
#